data_AF-A0A227J173-F1
#
_entry.id   AF-A0A227J173-F1
#
_cell.length_a   1.000
_cell.length_b   1.000
_cell.length_c   1.000
_cell.angle_alpha   90.00
_cell.angle_beta   90.00
_cell.angle_gamma   90.00
#
_symmetry.space_group_name_H-M   'P 1'
#
loop_
_entity.id
_entity.type
_entity.pdbx_description
1 polymer ?
#
loop_
_entity_poly.entity_id
_entity_poly.type
_entity_poly.pdbx_seq_one_letter_code
_entity_poly.pdbx_strand_id
1 'polypeptide(L)'
;QGIEIIEGFDPSQLDPQPDLVVIGNAMSRGNPCVEHVLNSNMRYTSGPQWLNEFLLHDRWVLAVSGTHGKTTTSSMLAWILEDCGYQPGFLVGGVL
;
A
#
# COMPACT_ATOMS: atom_id res chain seq x y z
N GLN A 1 -2.79 8.69 11.25
CA GLN A 1 -3.45 8.67 12.59
C GLN A 1 -4.86 8.15 12.41
N GLY A 2 -5.45 7.48 13.41
CA GLY A 2 -6.79 6.87 13.30
C GLY A 2 -6.81 5.47 12.68
N ILE A 3 -5.67 4.79 12.61
CA ILE A 3 -5.57 3.40 12.17
C ILE A 3 -5.39 2.56 13.43
N GLU A 4 -6.30 1.61 13.64
CA GLU A 4 -6.15 0.59 14.68
C GLU A 4 -5.06 -0.40 14.26
N ILE A 5 -4.16 -0.72 15.19
CA ILE A 5 -3.09 -1.69 14.98
C ILE A 5 -3.39 -2.84 15.92
N ILE A 6 -3.64 -4.02 15.35
CA ILE A 6 -3.88 -5.24 16.09
C ILE A 6 -2.68 -6.16 15.86
N GLU A 7 -2.07 -6.64 16.95
CA GLU A 7 -0.95 -7.56 16.86
C GLU A 7 -1.40 -9.00 16.58
N GLY A 8 -0.55 -9.76 15.89
CA GLY A 8 -0.84 -11.14 15.52
C GLY A 8 -1.79 -11.27 14.33
N PHE A 9 -2.31 -12.48 14.12
CA PHE A 9 -3.15 -12.82 12.96
C PHE A 9 -4.32 -13.72 13.38
N ASP A 10 -5.05 -13.29 14.42
CA ASP A 10 -6.27 -13.99 14.82
C ASP A 10 -7.41 -13.66 13.84
N PRO A 11 -8.13 -14.64 13.26
CA PRO A 11 -9.27 -14.38 12.38
C PRO A 11 -10.37 -13.51 13.00
N SER A 12 -10.50 -13.44 14.33
CA SER A 12 -11.47 -12.57 14.99
C SER A 12 -11.22 -11.08 14.71
N GLN A 13 -10.02 -10.71 14.26
CA GLN A 13 -9.68 -9.36 13.83
C GLN A 13 -10.44 -8.92 12.57
N LEU A 14 -11.01 -9.88 11.83
CA LEU A 14 -11.81 -9.64 10.64
C LEU A 14 -13.31 -9.56 10.96
N ASP A 15 -13.69 -9.42 12.24
CA ASP A 15 -15.07 -9.22 12.70
C ASP A 15 -15.21 -7.84 13.37
N PRO A 16 -16.08 -6.93 12.88
CA PRO A 16 -16.97 -7.10 11.74
C PRO A 16 -16.22 -7.25 10.40
N GLN A 17 -16.82 -8.02 9.49
CA GLN A 17 -16.25 -8.29 8.16
C GLN A 17 -15.89 -6.98 7.42
N PRO A 18 -14.61 -6.76 7.06
CA PRO A 18 -14.21 -5.61 6.25
C PRO A 18 -14.71 -5.75 4.81
N ASP A 19 -14.90 -4.60 4.15
CA ASP A 19 -15.30 -4.53 2.75
C ASP A 19 -14.25 -5.08 1.78
N LEU A 20 -12.96 -4.94 2.14
CA LEU A 20 -11.80 -5.36 1.36
C LEU A 20 -10.61 -5.65 2.28
N VAL A 21 -9.88 -6.72 2.00
CA VAL A 21 -8.62 -7.05 2.67
C VAL A 21 -7.43 -6.82 1.74
N VAL A 22 -6.46 -6.02 2.16
CA VAL A 22 -5.20 -5.82 1.42
C VAL A 22 -4.12 -6.71 2.01
N ILE A 23 -3.66 -7.71 1.24
CA ILE A 23 -2.68 -8.68 1.71
C ILE A 23 -1.28 -8.26 1.26
N GLY A 24 -0.38 -8.05 2.23
CA GLY A 24 1.02 -7.74 1.99
C GLY A 24 1.84 -8.95 1.53
N ASN A 25 2.97 -8.69 0.86
CA ASN A 25 3.82 -9.73 0.27
C ASN A 25 4.46 -10.70 1.28
N ALA A 26 4.50 -10.35 2.57
CA ALA A 26 5.02 -11.22 3.62
C ALA A 26 4.04 -12.32 4.05
N MET A 27 2.80 -12.27 3.58
CA MET A 27 1.73 -13.18 4.01
C MET A 27 1.54 -14.30 2.99
N SER A 28 1.48 -15.55 3.47
CA SER A 28 1.28 -16.74 2.65
C SER A 28 0.16 -17.63 3.20
N ARG A 29 -0.20 -18.68 2.44
CA ARG A 29 -1.03 -19.79 2.94
C ARG A 29 -0.45 -20.35 4.26
N GLY A 30 -1.34 -20.82 5.12
CA GLY A 30 -1.02 -21.24 6.49
C GLY A 30 -1.11 -20.11 7.53
N ASN A 31 -1.19 -18.84 7.11
CA ASN A 31 -1.54 -17.75 8.02
C ASN A 31 -3.05 -17.80 8.37
N PRO A 32 -3.46 -17.78 9.65
CA PRO A 32 -4.86 -17.96 10.03
C PRO A 32 -5.80 -16.91 9.43
N CYS A 33 -5.43 -15.62 9.42
CA CYS A 33 -6.24 -14.58 8.76
C CYS A 33 -6.35 -14.80 7.25
N VAL A 34 -5.25 -15.16 6.57
CA VAL A 34 -5.27 -15.42 5.12
C VAL A 34 -6.18 -16.62 4.80
N GLU A 35 -6.07 -17.72 5.55
CA GLU A 35 -6.95 -18.87 5.37
C GLU A 35 -8.42 -18.50 5.62
N HIS A 36 -8.71 -17.68 6.63
CA HIS A 36 -10.07 -17.21 6.90
C HIS A 36 -10.63 -16.38 5.73
N VAL A 37 -9.87 -15.42 5.21
CA VAL A 37 -10.25 -14.60 4.04
C VAL A 37 -10.61 -15.49 2.85
N LEU A 38 -9.79 -16.51 2.59
CA LEU A 38 -10.01 -17.44 1.47
C LEU A 38 -11.21 -18.37 1.70
N ASN A 39 -11.33 -18.96 2.90
CA ASN A 39 -12.40 -19.89 3.24
C ASN A 39 -13.77 -19.22 3.30
N SER A 40 -13.81 -17.96 3.73
CA SER A 40 -15.03 -17.14 3.80
C SER A 40 -15.30 -16.39 2.48
N ASN A 41 -14.51 -16.62 1.43
CA ASN A 41 -14.63 -15.98 0.11
C ASN A 41 -14.73 -14.44 0.19
N MET A 42 -13.98 -13.84 1.10
CA MET A 42 -13.96 -12.39 1.31
C MET A 42 -13.24 -11.70 0.15
N ARG A 43 -13.60 -10.44 -0.14
CA ARG A 43 -12.89 -9.65 -1.15
C ARG A 43 -11.49 -9.32 -0.65
N TYR A 44 -10.48 -9.60 -1.47
CA TYR A 44 -9.10 -9.28 -1.16
C TYR A 44 -8.32 -8.82 -2.41
N THR A 45 -7.22 -8.12 -2.19
CA THR A 45 -6.31 -7.65 -3.25
C THR A 45 -4.87 -7.54 -2.72
N SER A 46 -3.91 -7.32 -3.63
CA SER A 46 -2.52 -7.03 -3.26
C SER A 46 -2.30 -5.53 -3.05
N GLY A 47 -1.30 -5.17 -2.25
CA GLY A 47 -0.93 -3.76 -2.04
C GLY A 47 -0.69 -2.97 -3.35
N PRO A 48 0.13 -3.48 -4.30
CA PRO A 48 0.35 -2.79 -5.57
C PRO A 48 -0.91 -2.66 -6.44
N GLN A 49 -1.77 -3.67 -6.46
CA GLN A 49 -3.02 -3.62 -7.21
C GLN A 49 -3.98 -2.58 -6.60
N TRP A 50 -4.13 -2.60 -5.27
CA TRP A 50 -4.91 -1.59 -4.55
C TRP A 50 -4.39 -0.17 -4.83
N LEU A 51 -3.07 0.03 -4.79
CA LEU A 51 -2.45 1.31 -5.09
C LEU A 51 -2.82 1.79 -6.51
N ASN A 52 -2.75 0.90 -7.49
CA ASN A 52 -3.13 1.20 -8.87
C ASN A 52 -4.61 1.57 -9.01
N GLU A 53 -5.50 0.76 -8.45
CA GLU A 53 -6.96 0.89 -8.60
C GLU A 53 -7.52 2.11 -7.86
N PHE A 54 -7.00 2.43 -6.67
CA PHE A 54 -7.62 3.43 -5.78
C PHE A 54 -6.89 4.77 -5.73
N LEU A 55 -5.59 4.81 -6.03
CA LEU A 55 -4.79 6.04 -5.85
C LEU A 55 -4.15 6.54 -7.14
N LEU A 56 -3.67 5.65 -8.00
CA LEU A 56 -2.88 6.04 -9.17
C LEU A 56 -3.72 6.28 -10.43
N HIS A 57 -4.91 5.67 -10.52
CA HIS A 57 -5.73 5.65 -11.75
C HIS A 57 -5.95 7.03 -12.37
N ASP A 58 -6.29 8.03 -11.56
CA ASP A 58 -6.61 9.39 -12.02
C ASP A 58 -5.43 10.38 -11.85
N ARG A 59 -4.20 9.87 -11.73
CA ARG A 59 -3.00 10.67 -11.48
C ARG A 59 -2.02 10.60 -12.63
N TRP A 60 -1.31 11.69 -12.86
CA TRP A 60 -0.09 11.64 -13.65
C TRP A 60 1.01 11.02 -12.80
N VAL A 61 1.33 9.76 -13.07
CA VAL A 61 2.28 8.98 -12.27
C VAL A 61 3.69 9.09 -12.83
N LEU A 62 4.63 9.49 -11.97
CA LEU A 62 6.06 9.48 -12.25
C LEU A 62 6.72 8.36 -11.44
N ALA A 63 7.11 7.28 -12.11
CA ALA A 63 7.73 6.11 -11.48
C ALA A 63 9.26 6.14 -11.62
N VAL A 64 9.98 6.05 -10.48
CA VAL A 64 11.44 5.97 -10.44
C VAL A 64 11.86 4.52 -10.18
N SER A 65 12.58 3.92 -11.14
CA SER A 65 13.10 2.56 -11.05
C SER A 65 14.63 2.53 -11.20
N GLY A 66 15.26 1.46 -10.73
CA GLY A 66 16.71 1.27 -10.79
C GLY A 66 17.24 0.42 -9.63
N THR A 67 18.45 -0.12 -9.77
CA THR A 67 19.08 -0.89 -8.68
C THR A 67 19.54 0.02 -7.55
N HIS A 68 20.00 1.23 -7.87
CA HIS A 68 20.51 2.23 -6.94
C HIS A 68 19.84 3.60 -7.18
N GLY A 69 19.95 4.51 -6.21
CA GLY A 69 19.54 5.92 -6.38
C GLY A 69 18.03 6.22 -6.38
N LYS A 70 17.16 5.21 -6.42
CA LYS A 70 15.68 5.39 -6.49
C LYS A 70 15.13 6.41 -5.49
N THR A 71 15.38 6.20 -4.19
CA THR A 71 14.85 7.05 -3.11
C THR A 71 15.32 8.49 -3.29
N THR A 72 16.62 8.70 -3.49
CA THR A 72 17.21 10.03 -3.71
C THR A 72 16.61 10.73 -4.92
N THR A 73 16.50 10.03 -6.06
CA THR A 73 15.91 10.59 -7.28
C THR A 73 14.42 10.90 -7.11
N SER A 74 13.64 10.03 -6.45
CA SER A 74 12.23 10.31 -6.17
C SER A 74 12.03 11.49 -5.23
N SER A 75 12.91 11.66 -4.23
CA SER A 75 12.87 12.82 -3.32
C SER A 75 13.20 14.12 -4.06
N MET A 76 14.25 14.14 -4.89
CA MET A 76 14.60 15.30 -5.70
C MET A 76 13.47 15.66 -6.68
N LEU A 77 12.84 14.65 -7.30
CA LEU A 77 11.71 14.86 -8.20
C LEU A 77 10.51 15.51 -7.50
N ALA A 78 10.14 15.01 -6.31
CA ALA A 78 9.06 15.58 -5.51
C ALA A 78 9.37 17.04 -5.12
N TRP A 79 10.59 17.31 -4.67
CA TRP A 79 11.04 18.65 -4.29
C TRP A 79 11.01 19.65 -5.46
N ILE A 80 11.50 19.25 -6.65
CA ILE A 80 11.48 20.12 -7.84
C ILE A 80 10.04 20.47 -8.24
N LEU A 81 9.13 19.49 -8.20
CA LEU A 81 7.72 19.74 -8.52
C LEU A 81 7.09 20.73 -7.53
N GLU A 82 7.37 20.57 -6.24
CA GLU A 82 6.92 21.50 -5.20
C GLU A 82 7.51 22.91 -5.38
N ASP A 83 8.81 23.04 -5.66
CA ASP A 83 9.49 24.33 -5.93
C ASP A 83 8.89 25.04 -7.17
N CYS A 84 8.45 24.26 -8.15
CA CYS A 84 7.73 24.76 -9.33
C CYS A 84 6.24 25.10 -9.06
N GLY A 85 5.78 25.02 -7.80
CA GLY A 85 4.42 25.36 -7.38
C GLY A 85 3.38 24.26 -7.59
N TYR A 86 3.80 23.04 -7.93
CA TYR A 86 2.89 21.88 -7.95
C TYR A 86 2.66 21.36 -6.52
N GLN A 87 1.62 20.52 -6.36
CA GLN A 87 1.30 19.84 -5.11
C GLN A 87 1.39 18.32 -5.30
N PRO A 88 2.60 17.75 -5.46
CA PRO A 88 2.76 16.33 -5.74
C PRO A 88 2.40 15.46 -4.53
N GLY A 89 1.60 14.43 -4.74
CA GLY A 89 1.55 13.29 -3.82
C GLY A 89 2.73 12.36 -4.08
N PHE A 90 3.29 11.74 -3.04
CA PHE A 90 4.45 10.86 -3.17
C PHE A 90 4.34 9.62 -2.27
N LEU A 91 4.91 8.51 -2.74
CA LEU A 91 5.13 7.28 -1.99
C LEU A 91 6.60 6.90 -2.14
N VAL A 92 7.43 7.29 -1.16
CA VAL A 92 8.89 7.10 -1.18
C VAL A 92 9.29 6.15 -0.05
N GLY A 93 10.28 5.29 -0.29
CA GLY A 93 10.74 4.27 0.67
C GLY A 93 11.52 4.80 1.89
N GLY A 94 11.24 6.03 2.34
CA GLY A 94 11.91 6.70 3.44
C GLY A 94 11.15 7.96 3.90
N VAL A 95 11.56 8.53 5.03
CA VAL A 95 11.07 9.84 5.49
C VAL A 95 11.69 10.91 4.59
N LEU A 96 10.87 11.83 4.07
CA LEU A 96 11.35 13.05 3.40
C LEU A 96 11.71 14.12 4.43
#